data_AF-A0AAV4II90-F1
#
_entry.id   AF-A0AAV4II90-F1
#
_cell.length_a   1.000
_cell.length_b   1.000
_cell.length_c   1.000
_cell.angle_alpha   90.00
_cell.angle_beta   90.00
_cell.angle_gamma   90.00
#
_symmetry.space_group_name_H-M   'P 1'
#
loop_
_entity.id
_entity.type
_entity.pdbx_description
1 polymer ?
#
loop_
_entity_poly.entity_id
_entity_poly.type
_entity_poly.pdbx_seq_one_letter_code
_entity_poly.pdbx_strand_id
1 'polypeptide(L)'
;MPRLSKVDRHRALGLLQAGLPISEVSLRMNVNRTTIFRLRQRLNETDTVSDRPRSGRPRCSTQAQDRNLVRNHMNNRFLSASASSRQTRKEIINV
;
A
#
# COMPACT_ATOMS: atom_id res chain seq x y z
N MET A 1 -7.01 5.37 15.93
CA MET A 1 -5.69 6.04 15.84
C MET A 1 -5.41 6.39 14.39
N PRO A 2 -4.85 7.57 14.10
CA PRO A 2 -4.45 7.98 12.75
C PRO A 2 -3.41 7.01 12.17
N ARG A 3 -3.43 6.80 10.85
CA ARG A 3 -2.41 5.98 10.18
C ARG A 3 -1.09 6.76 10.12
N LEU A 4 0.00 6.08 10.43
CA LEU A 4 1.33 6.62 10.24
C LEU A 4 1.59 6.86 8.74
N SER A 5 2.07 8.06 8.38
CA SER A 5 2.42 8.38 6.99
C SER A 5 3.58 7.48 6.52
N LYS A 6 3.76 7.32 5.21
CA LYS A 6 4.87 6.51 4.68
C LYS A 6 6.23 7.05 5.14
N VAL A 7 6.36 8.38 5.18
CA VAL A 7 7.57 9.08 5.64
C VAL A 7 7.83 8.77 7.11
N ASP A 8 6.80 8.87 7.95
CA ASP A 8 6.92 8.58 9.39
C ASP A 8 7.26 7.11 9.66
N ARG A 9 6.75 6.17 8.86
CA ARG A 9 7.14 4.75 8.95
C ARG A 9 8.61 4.57 8.67
N HIS A 10 9.14 5.20 7.61
CA HIS A 10 10.57 5.13 7.30
C HIS A 10 11.40 5.79 8.40
N ARG A 11 10.97 6.93 8.94
CA ARG A 11 11.64 7.60 10.06
C ARG A 11 11.69 6.70 11.31
N ALA A 12 10.58 6.07 11.67
CA ALA A 12 10.52 5.11 12.77
C ALA A 12 11.49 3.94 12.57
N LEU A 13 11.56 3.42 11.34
CA LEU A 13 12.50 2.34 11.02
C LEU A 13 13.96 2.79 11.11
N GLY A 14 14.30 3.98 10.63
CA GLY A 14 15.66 4.51 10.74
C GLY A 14 16.11 4.60 12.20
N LEU A 15 15.22 5.02 13.11
CA LEU A 15 15.49 5.04 14.55
C LEU A 15 15.67 3.62 15.13
N LEU A 16 14.85 2.66 14.72
CA LEU A 16 15.01 1.26 15.14
C LEU A 16 16.32 0.64 14.62
N GLN A 17 16.71 0.96 13.39
CA GLN A 17 17.97 0.50 12.78
C GLN A 17 19.19 1.13 13.45
N ALA A 18 19.07 2.36 13.95
CA ALA A 18 20.08 2.99 14.80
C ALA A 18 20.17 2.38 16.21
N GLY A 19 19.40 1.32 16.52
CA GLY A 19 19.46 0.60 17.78
C GLY A 19 18.57 1.17 18.89
N LEU A 20 17.75 2.18 18.62
CA LEU A 20 16.88 2.75 19.65
C LEU A 20 15.78 1.74 20.05
N PRO A 21 15.44 1.64 21.34
CA PRO A 21 14.38 0.78 21.81
C PRO A 21 13.00 1.30 21.35
N ILE A 22 12.04 0.39 21.17
CA ILE A 22 10.67 0.69 20.75
C ILE A 22 10.02 1.77 21.63
N SER A 23 10.28 1.74 22.94
CA SER A 23 9.75 2.70 23.90
C SER A 23 10.21 4.13 23.61
N GLU A 24 11.48 4.31 23.27
CA GLU A 24 12.08 5.62 22.97
C GLU A 24 11.63 6.13 21.60
N VAL A 25 11.53 5.25 20.60
CA VAL A 25 10.97 5.59 19.29
C VAL A 25 9.52 6.04 19.39
N SER A 26 8.72 5.35 20.21
CA SER A 26 7.32 5.73 20.43
C SER A 26 7.20 7.10 21.09
N LEU A 27 8.08 7.40 22.06
CA LEU A 27 8.12 8.70 22.74
C LEU A 27 8.52 9.82 21.77
N ARG A 28 9.60 9.64 21.00
CA ARG A 28 10.08 10.63 20.01
C ARG A 28 9.05 10.94 18.92
N MET A 29 8.26 9.94 18.51
CA MET A 29 7.26 10.10 17.46
C MET A 29 5.86 10.42 18.00
N ASN A 30 5.69 10.49 19.33
CA ASN A 30 4.40 10.65 19.99
C ASN A 30 3.34 9.64 19.50
N VAL A 31 3.73 8.38 19.40
CA VAL A 31 2.83 7.29 18.99
C VAL A 31 2.82 6.17 20.02
N ASN A 32 1.76 5.38 20.01
CA ASN A 32 1.67 4.23 20.90
C ASN A 32 2.73 3.18 20.54
N ARG A 33 3.39 2.61 21.56
CA ARG A 33 4.40 1.54 21.43
C ARG A 33 3.95 0.38 20.54
N THR A 34 2.67 0.00 20.61
CA THR A 34 2.09 -1.06 19.76
C THR A 34 2.16 -0.75 18.27
N THR A 35 2.14 0.53 17.89
CA THR A 35 2.27 0.97 16.49
C THR A 35 3.67 0.68 15.96
N ILE A 36 4.70 1.03 16.74
CA ILE A 36 6.10 0.78 16.38
C ILE A 36 6.41 -0.72 16.40
N PHE A 37 5.89 -1.45 17.39
CA PHE A 37 6.01 -2.90 17.45
C PHE A 37 5.41 -3.58 16.21
N ARG A 38 4.17 -3.24 15.84
CA ARG A 38 3.49 -3.77 14.65
C ARG A 38 4.19 -3.37 13.35
N LEU A 39 4.79 -2.18 13.30
CA LEU A 39 5.59 -1.74 12.16
C LEU A 39 6.84 -2.63 11.99
N ARG A 40 7.60 -2.86 13.06
CA ARG A 40 8.78 -3.74 13.05
C ARG A 40 8.41 -5.18 12.68
N GLN A 41 7.36 -5.71 13.32
CA GLN A 41 6.85 -7.05 13.00
C GLN A 41 6.47 -7.16 11.52
N ARG A 42 5.79 -6.14 10.97
CA ARG A 42 5.41 -6.14 9.56
C ARG A 42 6.61 -6.17 8.63
N LEU A 43 7.62 -5.35 8.93
CA LEU A 43 8.85 -5.33 8.16
C LEU A 43 9.49 -6.72 8.15
N ASN A 44 9.63 -7.36 9.32
CA ASN A 44 10.22 -8.69 9.41
C ASN A 44 9.42 -9.78 8.66
N GLU A 45 8.09 -9.64 8.58
CA GLU A 45 7.24 -10.62 7.91
C GLU A 45 7.14 -10.43 6.38
N THR A 46 7.37 -9.22 5.86
CA THR A 46 7.05 -8.89 4.46
C THR A 46 8.14 -8.09 3.73
N ASP A 47 9.21 -7.71 4.41
CA ASP A 47 10.28 -6.81 3.93
C ASP A 47 9.76 -5.49 3.35
N THR A 48 8.55 -5.07 3.75
CA THR A 48 7.93 -3.85 3.28
C THR A 48 7.26 -3.05 4.39
N VAL A 49 7.42 -1.73 4.27
CA VAL A 49 6.77 -0.69 5.07
C VAL A 49 5.41 -0.27 4.52
N SER A 50 5.10 -0.74 3.32
CA SER A 50 3.80 -0.51 2.70
C SER A 50 2.71 -1.21 3.50
N ASP A 51 1.47 -0.80 3.28
CA ASP A 51 0.36 -1.52 3.86
C ASP A 51 0.23 -2.89 3.18
N ARG A 52 -0.13 -3.90 3.97
CA ARG A 52 -0.42 -5.21 3.44
C ARG A 52 -1.58 -5.13 2.46
N PRO A 53 -1.56 -5.91 1.37
CA PRO A 53 -2.78 -6.12 0.60
C PRO A 53 -3.87 -6.60 1.57
N ARG A 54 -5.07 -6.06 1.41
CA ARG A 54 -6.22 -6.45 2.24
C ARG A 54 -6.49 -7.94 2.00
N SER A 55 -6.76 -8.69 3.05
CA SER A 55 -7.12 -10.11 2.99
C SER A 55 -8.53 -10.38 2.42
N GLY A 56 -9.11 -9.42 1.70
CA GLY A 56 -10.43 -9.54 1.11
C GLY A 56 -10.42 -10.38 -0.17
N ARG A 57 -11.45 -10.21 -1.01
CA ARG A 57 -11.56 -10.91 -2.29
C ARG A 57 -10.28 -10.73 -3.12
N PRO A 58 -9.74 -11.82 -3.73
CA PRO A 58 -8.60 -11.73 -4.64
C PRO A 58 -8.86 -10.66 -5.71
N ARG A 59 -7.82 -9.88 -6.03
CA ARG A 59 -7.93 -8.87 -7.07
C ARG A 59 -8.06 -9.55 -8.44
N CYS A 60 -9.11 -9.21 -9.17
CA CYS A 60 -9.31 -9.67 -10.54
C CYS A 60 -8.53 -8.83 -11.57
N SER A 61 -8.07 -7.64 -11.18
CA SER A 61 -7.32 -6.70 -12.02
C SER A 61 -5.95 -6.40 -11.43
N THR A 62 -4.98 -6.10 -12.29
CA THR A 62 -3.65 -5.65 -11.90
C THR A 62 -3.65 -4.15 -11.61
N GLN A 63 -2.66 -3.67 -10.86
CA GLN A 63 -2.51 -2.24 -10.57
C GLN A 63 -2.29 -1.40 -11.84
N ALA A 64 -1.75 -1.99 -12.93
CA ALA A 64 -1.62 -1.33 -14.22
C ALA A 64 -2.98 -1.20 -14.94
N GLN A 65 -3.76 -2.29 -14.95
CA GLN A 65 -5.11 -2.28 -15.51
C GLN A 65 -6.02 -1.28 -14.81
N ASP A 66 -5.98 -1.20 -13.47
CA ASP A 66 -6.77 -0.23 -12.71
C ASP A 66 -6.42 1.22 -13.09
N ARG A 67 -5.12 1.52 -13.29
CA ARG A 67 -4.68 2.85 -13.74
C ARG A 67 -5.20 3.17 -15.14
N ASN A 68 -5.18 2.20 -16.05
CA ASN A 68 -5.72 2.36 -17.40
C ASN A 68 -7.24 2.55 -17.39
N LEU A 69 -7.98 1.78 -16.57
CA LEU A 69 -9.42 1.94 -16.37
C LEU A 69 -9.77 3.35 -15.92
N VAL A 70 -9.10 3.86 -14.87
CA VAL A 70 -9.30 5.23 -14.39
C VAL A 70 -9.02 6.24 -15.50
N ARG A 71 -7.90 6.11 -16.22
CA ARG A 71 -7.56 7.02 -17.33
C ARG A 71 -8.61 7.01 -18.44
N ASN A 72 -9.06 5.82 -18.85
CA ASN A 72 -10.03 5.66 -19.93
C ASN A 72 -11.38 6.30 -19.57
N HIS A 73 -11.86 6.12 -18.34
CA HIS A 73 -13.10 6.74 -17.88
C HIS A 73 -12.95 8.24 -17.59
N MET A 74 -11.76 8.72 -17.25
CA MET A 74 -11.48 10.16 -17.14
C MET A 74 -11.54 10.85 -18.52
N ASN A 75 -10.97 10.22 -19.54
CA ASN A 75 -10.96 10.72 -20.91
C ASN A 75 -12.31 10.56 -21.62
N ASN A 76 -13.02 9.45 -21.35
CA ASN A 76 -14.35 9.18 -21.89
C ASN A 76 -15.27 8.70 -20.77
N ARG A 77 -15.96 9.66 -20.15
CA ARG A 77 -16.84 9.41 -19.00
C ARG A 77 -18.03 8.49 -19.31
N PHE A 78 -18.42 8.37 -20.58
CA PHE A 78 -19.53 7.53 -21.03
C PHE A 78 -19.08 6.17 -21.57
N LEU A 79 -17.80 5.81 -21.41
CA LEU A 79 -17.30 4.50 -21.78
C LEU A 79 -18.07 3.42 -21.01
N SER A 80 -18.69 2.49 -21.74
CA SER A 80 -19.43 1.39 -21.12
C SER A 80 -18.49 0.42 -20.41
N ALA A 81 -18.95 -0.14 -19.29
CA ALA A 81 -18.20 -1.14 -18.53
C ALA A 81 -17.81 -2.37 -19.39
N SER A 82 -18.66 -2.77 -20.33
CA SER A 82 -18.38 -3.88 -21.25
C SER A 82 -17.25 -3.55 -22.23
N ALA A 83 -17.15 -2.29 -22.68
CA ALA A 83 -16.08 -1.81 -23.54
C ALA A 83 -14.74 -1.76 -22.76
N SER A 84 -14.74 -1.20 -21.55
CA SER A 84 -13.57 -1.17 -20.67
C SER A 84 -13.05 -2.57 -20.32
N SER A 85 -13.97 -3.52 -20.05
CA SER A 85 -13.62 -4.92 -19.77
C SER A 85 -12.99 -5.63 -20.97
N ARG A 86 -13.50 -5.41 -22.18
CA ARG A 86 -12.89 -5.96 -23.41
C ARG A 86 -11.48 -5.40 -23.63
N GLN A 87 -11.28 -4.12 -23.35
CA GLN A 87 -9.98 -3.46 -23.53
C GLN A 87 -8.95 -3.99 -22.52
N THR A 88 -9.29 -4.08 -21.24
CA THR A 88 -8.39 -4.63 -20.21
C THR A 88 -8.10 -6.11 -20.41
N ARG A 89 -9.07 -6.90 -20.91
CA ARG A 89 -8.86 -8.31 -21.25
C ARG A 89 -7.87 -8.51 -22.40
N LYS A 90 -7.87 -7.65 -23.42
CA LYS A 90 -6.92 -7.74 -24.54
C LYS A 90 -5.46 -7.55 -24.10
N GLU A 91 -5.21 -6.73 -23.07
CA GLU A 91 -3.86 -6.52 -22.51
C GLU A 91 -3.28 -7.79 -21.87
N ILE A 92 -4.11 -8.77 -21.49
CA ILE A 92 -3.68 -10.03 -20.87
C ILE A 92 -3.08 -11.01 -21.90
N ILE A 93 -3.48 -10.92 -23.17
CA ILE A 93 -3.11 -11.89 -24.22
C ILE A 93 -1.80 -11.52 -24.94
N ASN A 94 -1.34 -10.28 -24.77
CA ASN A 94 -0.11 -9.76 -25.40
C ASN A 94 1.12 -9.76 -24.47
N VAL A 95 1.10 -10.57 -23.40
CA VAL A 95 2.23 -10.87 -22.50
C VAL A 95 2.42 -12.37 -22.49
#